data_AF-A0A3N5MR41-F1
#
_entry.id   AF-A0A3N5MR41-F1
#
_cell.length_a   1.000
_cell.length_b   1.000
_cell.length_c   1.000
_cell.angle_alpha   90.00
_cell.angle_beta   90.00
_cell.angle_gamma   90.00
#
_symmetry.space_group_name_H-M   'P 1'
#
loop_
_entity.id
_entity.type
_entity.pdbx_description
1 polymer ?
#
loop_
_entity_poly.entity_id
_entity_poly.type
_entity_poly.pdbx_seq_one_letter_code
_entity_poly.pdbx_strand_id
1 'polypeptide(L)'
;MRKGTIILLGVLCLIATASAMGSTNFDLSWNVMGGGGGSVTSASYKMSSTVGQIAGLSASTNYRLQAGFWVTGDACGLAVVPLPGYGNPPTDPDGDCIYEDLNANGRLDFADVVLYFNQMTWIAA
;
A
#
# COMPACT_ATOMS: atom_id res chain seq x y z
N MET A 1 10.28 -33.55 -39.42
CA MET A 1 9.67 -32.23 -39.15
C MET A 1 9.66 -31.82 -37.66
N ARG A 2 9.51 -32.74 -36.69
CA ARG A 2 9.33 -32.39 -35.26
C ARG A 2 10.57 -31.82 -34.52
N LYS A 3 11.80 -32.21 -34.89
CA LYS A 3 13.02 -31.74 -34.22
C LYS A 3 13.37 -30.27 -34.53
N GLY A 4 13.18 -29.84 -35.78
CA GLY A 4 13.47 -28.47 -36.20
C GLY A 4 12.56 -27.45 -35.53
N THR A 5 11.28 -27.79 -35.34
CA THR A 5 10.31 -26.94 -34.66
C THR A 5 10.64 -26.75 -33.18
N ILE A 6 11.10 -27.80 -32.48
CA ILE A 6 11.48 -27.68 -31.05
C ILE A 6 12.75 -26.84 -30.88
N ILE A 7 13.73 -26.99 -31.77
CA ILE A 7 14.94 -26.15 -31.75
C ILE A 7 14.58 -24.69 -32.04
N LEU A 8 13.71 -24.44 -33.02
CA LEU A 8 13.25 -23.09 -33.34
C LEU A 8 12.49 -22.44 -32.17
N LEU A 9 11.59 -23.18 -31.51
CA LEU A 9 10.89 -22.69 -30.32
C LEU A 9 11.86 -22.42 -29.15
N GLY A 10 12.82 -23.32 -28.92
CA GLY A 10 13.83 -23.14 -27.88
C GLY A 10 14.69 -21.89 -28.12
N VAL A 11 15.09 -21.65 -29.38
CA VAL A 11 15.83 -20.44 -29.76
C VAL A 11 14.96 -19.19 -29.63
N LEU A 12 13.67 -19.24 -30.01
CA LEU A 12 12.75 -18.10 -29.85
C LEU A 12 12.52 -17.74 -28.37
N CYS A 13 12.46 -18.72 -27.48
CA CYS A 13 12.31 -18.48 -26.04
C CYS A 13 13.57 -17.89 -25.40
N LEU A 14 14.76 -18.17 -25.95
CA LEU A 14 16.04 -17.63 -25.45
C LEU A 14 16.31 -16.17 -25.87
N ILE A 15 15.62 -15.66 -26.89
CA ILE A 15 15.76 -14.28 -27.39
C ILE A 15 14.60 -13.36 -27.00
N ALA A 16 13.59 -13.88 -26.31
CA ALA A 16 12.44 -13.10 -25.84
C ALA A 16 12.75 -12.38 -24.51
N THR A 17 13.78 -11.54 -24.47
CA THR A 17 13.91 -10.53 -23.41
C THR A 17 13.10 -9.31 -23.84
N ALA A 18 11.99 -9.04 -23.16
CA ALA A 18 11.25 -7.79 -23.38
C ALA A 18 12.09 -6.62 -22.86
N SER A 19 12.78 -5.92 -23.76
CA SER A 19 13.40 -4.63 -23.43
C SER A 19 12.31 -3.57 -23.36
N ALA A 20 12.27 -2.80 -22.27
CA ALA A 20 11.43 -1.61 -22.19
C ALA A 20 11.84 -0.66 -23.33
N MET A 21 10.87 -0.25 -24.15
CA MET A 21 11.09 0.61 -25.31
C MET A 21 11.66 1.97 -24.88
N GLY A 22 12.93 2.23 -25.18
CA GLY A 22 13.55 3.56 -25.13
C GLY A 22 14.21 3.83 -26.48
N SER A 23 13.90 4.96 -27.12
CA SER A 23 14.54 5.35 -28.38
C SER A 23 15.41 6.59 -28.17
N THR A 24 16.42 6.78 -29.02
CA THR A 24 17.27 7.99 -28.98
C THR A 24 16.49 9.29 -29.19
N ASN A 25 15.29 9.22 -29.76
CA ASN A 25 14.45 10.38 -30.09
C ASN A 25 13.22 10.52 -29.16
N PHE A 26 12.83 9.44 -28.48
CA PHE A 26 11.66 9.37 -27.63
C PHE A 26 11.98 8.52 -26.41
N ASP A 27 11.96 9.17 -25.26
CA ASP A 27 12.05 8.57 -23.93
C ASP A 27 10.69 8.67 -23.25
N LEU A 28 10.21 7.55 -22.71
CA LEU A 28 9.05 7.52 -21.82
C LEU A 28 9.55 7.56 -20.37
N SER A 29 10.28 8.62 -20.02
CA SER A 29 10.67 8.82 -18.63
C SER A 29 9.46 9.23 -17.81
N TRP A 30 9.07 8.32 -16.92
CA TRP A 30 8.21 8.63 -15.80
C TRP A 30 9.04 9.44 -14.79
N ASN A 31 8.76 10.74 -14.71
CA ASN A 31 9.34 11.62 -13.71
C ASN A 31 8.36 11.76 -12.55
N VAL A 32 8.81 11.48 -11.33
CA VAL A 32 8.03 11.70 -10.11
C VAL A 32 8.62 12.85 -9.34
N MET A 33 7.80 13.83 -8.99
CA MET A 33 8.10 14.68 -7.84
C MET A 33 7.72 13.91 -6.56
N GLY A 34 8.61 13.02 -6.13
CA GLY A 34 8.41 12.14 -4.97
C GLY A 34 8.68 12.80 -3.61
N GLY A 35 9.03 14.07 -3.61
CA GLY A 35 9.38 14.84 -2.42
C GLY A 35 9.64 16.30 -2.77
N GLY A 36 9.61 17.16 -1.76
CA GLY A 36 9.83 18.59 -1.92
C GLY A 36 9.23 19.38 -0.75
N GLY A 37 9.16 20.69 -0.89
CA GLY A 37 8.93 21.61 0.22
C GLY A 37 10.23 21.99 0.94
N GLY A 38 10.15 22.91 1.89
CA GLY A 38 11.31 23.38 2.67
C GLY A 38 11.98 24.61 2.08
N SER A 39 13.12 25.02 2.67
CA SER A 39 13.79 26.26 2.29
C SER A 39 15.00 25.99 1.39
N VAL A 40 15.00 26.60 0.21
CA VAL A 40 16.14 26.60 -0.70
C VAL A 40 16.98 27.85 -0.40
N THR A 41 18.24 27.66 -0.04
CA THR A 41 19.16 28.74 0.36
C THR A 41 20.39 28.79 -0.54
N SER A 42 20.81 29.99 -0.86
CA SER A 42 22.15 30.32 -1.35
C SER A 42 22.82 31.30 -0.38
N ALA A 43 24.07 31.68 -0.64
CA ALA A 43 24.78 32.67 0.17
C ALA A 43 24.06 34.05 0.24
N SER A 44 23.19 34.36 -0.72
CA SER A 44 22.54 35.67 -0.83
C SER A 44 21.01 35.61 -0.84
N TYR A 45 20.41 34.44 -1.01
CA TYR A 45 18.96 34.31 -1.17
C TYR A 45 18.42 33.12 -0.38
N LYS A 46 17.21 33.29 0.14
CA LYS A 46 16.43 32.23 0.76
C LYS A 46 15.03 32.25 0.19
N MET A 47 14.57 31.12 -0.33
CA MET A 47 13.23 30.91 -0.85
C MET A 47 12.59 29.73 -0.11
N SER A 48 11.31 29.82 0.20
CA SER A 48 10.53 28.68 0.70
C SER A 48 9.76 28.07 -0.48
N SER A 49 9.94 26.78 -0.72
CA SER A 49 9.16 26.03 -1.71
C SER A 49 8.04 25.27 -1.01
N THR A 50 6.89 25.17 -1.67
CA THR A 50 5.78 24.27 -1.31
C THR A 50 5.61 23.13 -2.30
N VAL A 51 6.42 23.09 -3.37
CA VAL A 51 6.39 22.03 -4.38
C VAL A 51 6.98 20.78 -3.76
N GLY A 52 6.14 19.77 -3.52
CA GLY A 52 6.48 18.47 -2.94
C GLY A 52 5.21 17.65 -2.70
N GLN A 53 5.36 16.33 -2.51
CA GLN A 53 4.25 15.48 -2.08
C GLN A 53 3.85 15.88 -0.64
N ILE A 54 2.56 16.07 -0.38
CA ILE A 54 2.07 15.99 1.01
C ILE A 54 2.17 14.52 1.38
N ALA A 55 3.29 14.16 2.01
CA ALA A 55 3.61 12.80 2.41
C ALA A 55 3.76 12.74 3.94
N GLY A 56 3.26 11.68 4.54
CA GLY A 56 3.50 11.37 5.95
C GLY A 56 2.23 11.25 6.78
N LEU A 57 2.43 10.78 8.01
CA LEU A 57 1.39 10.56 9.00
C LEU A 57 1.19 11.81 9.85
N SER A 58 -0.04 12.32 9.87
CA SER A 58 -0.54 13.28 10.85
C SER A 58 -1.45 12.53 11.82
N ALA A 59 -1.07 12.47 13.10
CA ALA A 59 -1.82 11.75 14.11
C ALA A 59 -2.13 12.62 15.32
N SER A 60 -3.29 12.37 15.92
CA SER A 60 -3.76 12.90 17.18
C SER A 60 -4.46 11.76 17.94
N THR A 61 -4.93 12.03 19.16
CA THR A 61 -5.80 11.11 19.90
C THR A 61 -7.10 10.79 19.16
N ASN A 62 -7.52 11.65 18.24
CA ASN A 62 -8.82 11.54 17.55
C ASN A 62 -8.72 11.23 16.05
N TYR A 63 -7.53 11.32 15.44
CA TYR A 63 -7.40 11.06 14.01
C TYR A 63 -6.00 10.58 13.65
N ARG A 64 -5.92 9.80 12.57
CA ARG A 64 -4.70 9.51 11.84
C ARG A 64 -4.97 9.76 10.37
N LEU A 65 -4.14 10.59 9.75
CA LEU A 65 -4.23 10.99 8.35
C LEU A 65 -2.87 10.70 7.73
N GLN A 66 -2.83 9.79 6.77
CA GLN A 66 -1.64 9.59 5.95
C GLN A 66 -1.88 10.14 4.56
N ALA A 67 -1.04 11.08 4.15
CA ALA A 67 -1.09 11.67 2.82
C ALA A 67 0.03 11.11 1.95
N GLY A 68 -0.20 11.10 0.63
CA GLY A 68 0.77 10.67 -0.37
C GLY A 68 0.30 9.51 -1.24
N PHE A 69 1.12 9.16 -2.22
CA PHE A 69 0.90 8.02 -3.12
C PHE A 69 1.24 6.69 -2.44
N TRP A 70 2.21 6.70 -1.52
CA TRP A 70 2.65 5.54 -0.75
C TRP A 70 2.00 5.58 0.64
N VAL A 71 0.76 5.10 0.75
CA VAL A 71 0.13 4.90 2.05
C VAL A 71 0.69 3.61 2.63
N THR A 72 1.44 3.72 3.72
CA THR A 72 1.80 2.58 4.58
C THR A 72 0.70 2.40 5.62
N GLY A 73 0.53 1.20 6.18
CA GLY A 73 -0.52 0.90 7.17
C GLY A 73 -0.50 1.75 8.45
N ASP A 74 0.46 2.66 8.59
CA ASP A 74 0.62 3.59 9.71
C ASP A 74 -0.54 4.59 9.86
N ALA A 75 -1.44 4.68 8.87
CA ALA A 75 -2.69 5.42 8.95
C ALA A 75 -3.79 4.70 9.75
N CYS A 76 -3.61 3.43 10.13
CA CYS A 76 -4.60 2.63 10.84
C CYS A 76 -5.00 3.33 12.15
N GLY A 77 -6.18 3.93 12.15
CA GLY A 77 -6.56 4.93 13.17
C GLY A 77 -8.04 5.12 13.38
N LEU A 78 -8.89 4.29 12.79
CA LEU A 78 -10.26 4.19 13.26
C LEU A 78 -10.28 3.25 14.45
N ALA A 79 -10.69 3.79 15.61
CA ALA A 79 -10.94 2.96 16.78
C ALA A 79 -12.09 2.00 16.44
N VAL A 80 -11.76 0.73 16.22
CA VAL A 80 -12.75 -0.34 16.11
C VAL A 80 -13.36 -0.61 17.48
N VAL A 81 -14.67 -0.78 17.49
CA VAL A 81 -15.43 -1.15 18.69
C VAL A 81 -15.51 -2.68 18.81
N PRO A 82 -15.53 -3.23 20.04
CA PRO A 82 -15.75 -4.65 20.24
C PRO A 82 -17.07 -5.13 19.63
N LEU A 83 -17.04 -6.34 19.04
CA LEU A 83 -18.25 -7.00 18.57
C LEU A 83 -19.21 -7.25 19.74
N PRO A 84 -20.53 -7.31 19.50
CA PRO A 84 -21.50 -7.64 20.54
C PRO A 84 -21.15 -8.96 21.26
N GLY A 85 -20.96 -8.89 22.57
CA GLY A 85 -20.58 -10.04 23.39
C GLY A 85 -19.08 -10.28 23.53
N TYR A 86 -18.22 -9.46 22.91
CA TYR A 86 -16.76 -9.52 23.02
C TYR A 86 -16.23 -8.32 23.82
N GLY A 87 -15.23 -8.56 24.66
CA GLY A 87 -14.65 -7.53 25.54
C GLY A 87 -13.53 -6.72 24.91
N ASN A 88 -12.82 -7.30 23.95
CA ASN A 88 -11.71 -6.67 23.25
C ASN A 88 -12.14 -6.29 21.83
N PRO A 89 -11.66 -5.16 21.29
CA PRO A 89 -11.88 -4.82 19.89
C PRO A 89 -11.09 -5.75 18.97
N PRO A 90 -11.56 -5.97 17.73
CA PRO A 90 -10.79 -6.67 16.71
C PRO A 90 -9.35 -6.14 16.60
N THR A 91 -8.42 -7.01 16.25
CA THR A 91 -7.01 -6.67 16.07
C THR A 91 -6.55 -6.85 14.63
N ASP A 92 -5.43 -6.19 14.31
CA ASP A 92 -4.73 -6.25 13.02
C ASP A 92 -3.30 -6.78 13.26
N PRO A 93 -3.15 -8.12 13.40
CA PRO A 93 -1.86 -8.80 13.56
C PRO A 93 -0.77 -8.47 12.54
N ASP A 94 -1.11 -8.25 11.26
CA ASP A 94 -0.13 -8.04 10.19
C ASP A 94 0.09 -6.58 9.77
N GLY A 95 -0.73 -5.66 10.30
CA GLY A 95 -0.57 -4.21 10.20
C GLY A 95 -0.98 -3.63 8.86
N ASP A 96 -1.82 -4.33 8.10
CA ASP A 96 -2.27 -3.90 6.77
C ASP A 96 -3.54 -3.04 6.78
N CYS A 97 -4.07 -2.73 7.97
CA CYS A 97 -5.31 -2.00 8.24
C CYS A 97 -6.60 -2.81 8.01
N ILE A 98 -6.50 -4.13 7.90
CA ILE A 98 -7.64 -5.03 7.88
C ILE A 98 -7.71 -5.74 9.23
N TYR A 99 -8.87 -5.65 9.88
CA TYR A 99 -9.11 -6.31 11.15
C TYR A 99 -9.62 -7.72 10.92
N GLU A 100 -8.69 -8.66 10.78
CA GLU A 100 -8.95 -10.06 10.46
C GLU A 100 -9.19 -10.95 11.70
N ASP A 101 -8.64 -10.56 12.85
CA ASP A 101 -8.80 -11.20 14.16
C ASP A 101 -9.92 -10.51 14.93
N LEU A 102 -11.15 -10.94 14.66
CA LEU A 102 -12.37 -10.33 15.21
C LEU A 102 -12.56 -10.62 16.69
N ASN A 103 -11.99 -11.72 17.18
CA ASN A 103 -12.10 -12.13 18.57
C ASN A 103 -10.91 -11.70 19.44
N ALA A 104 -9.89 -11.10 18.84
CA ALA A 104 -8.69 -10.58 19.47
C ALA A 104 -7.90 -11.65 20.25
N ASN A 105 -7.78 -12.87 19.70
CA ASN A 105 -6.97 -13.94 20.29
C ASN A 105 -5.52 -13.98 19.77
N GLY A 106 -5.16 -13.07 18.88
CA GLY A 106 -3.85 -12.95 18.25
C GLY A 106 -3.62 -13.92 17.10
N ARG A 107 -4.67 -14.49 16.49
CA ARG A 107 -4.57 -15.47 15.41
C ARG A 107 -5.66 -15.24 14.36
N LEU A 108 -5.31 -15.40 13.09
CA LEU A 108 -6.28 -15.70 12.04
C LEU A 108 -6.76 -17.15 12.19
N ASP A 109 -7.99 -17.36 12.62
CA ASP A 109 -8.57 -18.69 12.66
C ASP A 109 -10.03 -18.74 12.17
N PHE A 110 -10.61 -19.94 12.17
CA PHE A 110 -11.96 -20.15 11.68
C PHE A 110 -13.04 -19.51 12.57
N ALA A 111 -12.73 -19.24 13.85
CA ALA A 111 -13.66 -18.57 14.75
C ALA A 111 -13.92 -17.14 14.29
N ASP A 112 -12.93 -16.47 13.70
CA ASP A 112 -13.09 -15.12 13.12
C ASP A 112 -14.05 -15.13 11.93
N VAL A 113 -13.93 -16.13 11.04
CA VAL A 113 -14.85 -16.31 9.91
C VAL A 113 -16.28 -16.52 10.41
N VAL A 114 -16.47 -17.39 11.40
CA VAL A 114 -17.79 -17.65 12.00
C VAL A 114 -18.35 -16.37 12.64
N LEU A 115 -17.52 -15.60 13.33
CA LEU A 115 -17.92 -14.34 13.95
C LEU A 115 -18.34 -13.29 12.93
N TYR A 116 -17.58 -13.16 11.84
CA TYR A 116 -17.91 -12.26 10.76
C TYR A 116 -19.32 -12.52 10.23
N PHE A 117 -19.66 -13.77 9.91
CA PHE A 117 -20.99 -14.12 9.41
C PHE A 117 -22.09 -13.93 10.46
N ASN A 118 -21.82 -14.21 11.74
CA ASN A 118 -22.78 -14.03 12.82
C ASN A 118 -23.06 -12.55 13.13
N GLN A 119 -22.07 -11.67 12.96
CA GLN A 119 -22.16 -10.24 13.29
C GLN A 119 -22.25 -9.33 12.05
N MET A 120 -22.41 -9.89 10.85
CA MET A 120 -22.41 -9.14 9.59
C MET A 120 -23.42 -7.97 9.59
N THR A 121 -24.61 -8.16 10.18
CA THR A 121 -25.62 -7.10 10.31
C THR A 121 -25.17 -5.95 11.20
N TRP A 122 -24.45 -6.24 12.29
CA TRP A 122 -23.93 -5.20 13.19
C TRP A 122 -22.70 -4.50 12.59
N ILE A 123 -21.82 -5.24 11.92
CA ILE A 123 -20.64 -4.70 11.24
C ILE A 123 -21.04 -3.77 10.08
N ALA A 124 -22.16 -4.03 9.41
CA ALA A 124 -22.63 -3.25 8.27
C ALA A 124 -23.58 -2.09 8.62
N ALA A 125 -23.92 -1.88 9.90
CA ALA A 125 -24.85 -0.86 10.38
C ALA A 125 -24.17 0.50 10.62
#